data_AF-A0A3B5KWV6-F1
#
_entry.id   AF-A0A3B5KWV6-F1
#
_cell.length_a   1.000
_cell.length_b   1.000
_cell.length_c   1.000
_cell.angle_alpha   90.00
_cell.angle_beta   90.00
_cell.angle_gamma   90.00
#
_symmetry.space_group_name_H-M   'P 1'
#
loop_
_entity.id
_entity.type
_entity.pdbx_description
1 polymer ?
#
loop_
_entity_poly.entity_id
_entity_poly.type
_entity_poly.pdbx_seq_one_letter_code
_entity_poly.pdbx_strand_id
1 'polypeptide(L)'
;PTTGSENKDVPEYLAVVSKIVSENRGKEMPLPYPDGPKLTVGPVEDTEYNDRPAVVNAWGKFYLPKTTKMEVIGYVEGTSYPCDQLVLVTCEDQKVYGFDGDELHLVASCLNQMFTEGIPDPALQSYYHGEPFKDMTKEDWAKVKQGPVGKRLEEERRKLVASRKSAFMQNLKIIRQRQRWVSV
;
A
#
# COMPACT_ATOMS: atom_id res chain seq x y z
N PRO A 1 10.89 -26.96 30.67
CA PRO A 1 9.56 -27.07 30.03
C PRO A 1 8.99 -25.65 29.80
N THR A 2 9.27 -25.13 28.61
CA THR A 2 8.60 -23.95 28.06
C THR A 2 8.40 -24.30 26.60
N THR A 3 7.21 -24.81 26.31
CA THR A 3 6.78 -25.21 24.97
C THR A 3 6.70 -23.96 24.11
N GLY A 4 7.69 -23.78 23.23
CA GLY A 4 7.57 -22.89 22.08
C GLY A 4 6.44 -23.42 21.21
N SER A 5 5.36 -22.66 21.13
CA SER A 5 4.25 -22.95 20.22
C SER A 5 4.76 -22.82 18.79
N GLU A 6 4.65 -23.92 18.08
CA GLU A 6 5.00 -24.16 16.69
C GLU A 6 4.64 -23.00 15.75
N ASN A 7 5.66 -22.47 15.07
CA ASN A 7 5.49 -21.80 13.78
C ASN A 7 4.97 -22.84 12.78
N LYS A 8 3.64 -22.95 12.66
CA LYS A 8 3.04 -23.61 11.50
C LYS A 8 3.14 -22.66 10.31
N ASP A 9 3.61 -23.20 9.20
CA ASP A 9 4.23 -22.50 8.08
C ASP A 9 3.42 -21.29 7.61
N VAL A 10 4.05 -20.12 7.60
CA VAL A 10 3.49 -18.84 7.13
C VAL A 10 2.72 -18.92 5.78
N PRO A 11 3.18 -19.68 4.77
CA PRO A 11 2.41 -19.91 3.53
C PRO A 11 1.06 -20.61 3.75
N GLU A 12 0.93 -21.46 4.77
CA GLU A 12 -0.30 -22.17 5.11
C GLU A 12 -1.36 -21.21 5.65
N TYR A 13 -0.96 -20.24 6.48
CA TYR A 13 -1.89 -19.26 7.07
C TYR A 13 -2.62 -18.41 6.01
N LEU A 14 -1.88 -17.76 5.10
CA LEU A 14 -2.49 -16.89 4.09
C LEU A 14 -3.39 -17.69 3.13
N ALA A 15 -3.00 -18.92 2.79
CA ALA A 15 -3.83 -19.81 1.99
C ALA A 15 -5.16 -20.17 2.70
N VAL A 16 -5.12 -20.40 4.01
CA VAL A 16 -6.31 -20.63 4.83
C VAL A 16 -7.20 -19.39 4.85
N VAL A 17 -6.64 -18.20 5.04
CA VAL A 17 -7.41 -16.94 5.00
C VAL A 17 -8.07 -16.77 3.64
N SER A 18 -7.32 -16.92 2.55
CA SER A 18 -7.84 -16.80 1.19
C SER A 18 -9.01 -17.75 0.91
N LYS A 19 -8.90 -19.00 1.39
CA LYS A 19 -9.97 -19.99 1.32
C LYS A 19 -11.20 -19.55 2.11
N ILE A 20 -11.02 -19.09 3.36
CA ILE A 20 -12.11 -18.60 4.21
C ILE A 20 -12.81 -17.40 3.54
N VAL A 21 -12.04 -16.45 3.01
CA VAL A 21 -12.58 -15.27 2.31
C VAL A 21 -13.41 -15.70 1.11
N SER A 22 -12.90 -16.65 0.31
CA SER A 22 -13.63 -17.19 -0.84
C SER A 22 -14.93 -17.89 -0.43
N GLU A 23 -14.91 -18.71 0.64
CA GLU A 23 -16.09 -19.42 1.16
C GLU A 23 -17.14 -18.49 1.79
N ASN A 24 -16.74 -17.29 2.19
CA ASN A 24 -17.58 -16.31 2.87
C ASN A 24 -17.79 -15.04 2.04
N ARG A 25 -17.40 -15.04 0.76
CA ARG A 25 -17.51 -13.89 -0.14
C ARG A 25 -18.95 -13.34 -0.17
N GLY A 26 -19.08 -12.03 0.01
CA GLY A 26 -20.35 -11.30 0.08
C GLY A 26 -21.08 -11.39 1.42
N LYS A 27 -20.54 -12.10 2.42
CA LYS A 27 -21.13 -12.07 3.77
C LYS A 27 -20.76 -10.75 4.46
N GLU A 28 -21.77 -10.17 5.09
CA GLU A 28 -21.60 -9.02 5.99
C GLU A 28 -21.45 -9.52 7.43
N MET A 29 -20.46 -9.00 8.14
CA MET A 29 -20.26 -9.26 9.56
C MET A 29 -20.23 -7.93 10.33
N PRO A 30 -21.07 -7.76 11.35
CA PRO A 30 -21.01 -6.56 12.19
C PRO A 30 -19.70 -6.53 12.95
N LEU A 31 -19.12 -5.34 13.09
CA LEU A 31 -17.97 -5.11 13.94
C LEU A 31 -18.45 -4.60 15.31
N PRO A 32 -17.84 -5.04 16.42
CA PRO A 32 -18.19 -4.52 17.76
C PRO A 32 -17.92 -3.02 17.92
N TYR A 33 -16.94 -2.51 17.18
CA TYR A 33 -16.55 -1.11 17.16
C TYR A 33 -15.88 -0.77 15.82
N PRO A 34 -16.10 0.42 15.24
CA PRO A 34 -17.16 1.38 15.58
C PRO A 34 -18.57 0.77 15.39
N ASP A 35 -19.57 1.30 16.11
CA ASP A 35 -20.97 0.85 15.97
C ASP A 35 -21.55 1.31 14.63
N GLY A 36 -22.24 0.41 13.93
CA GLY A 36 -22.84 0.64 12.61
C GLY A 36 -22.10 -0.05 11.45
N PRO A 37 -20.82 0.25 11.20
CA PRO A 37 -20.08 -0.34 10.09
C PRO A 37 -20.01 -1.88 10.14
N LYS A 38 -20.02 -2.47 8.96
CA LYS A 38 -19.93 -3.93 8.77
C LYS A 38 -18.76 -4.25 7.85
N LEU A 39 -18.10 -5.35 8.14
CA LEU A 39 -17.15 -5.95 7.23
C LEU A 39 -17.90 -6.71 6.15
N THR A 40 -17.72 -6.31 4.89
CA THR A 40 -18.09 -7.12 3.73
C THR A 40 -16.91 -7.99 3.35
N VAL A 41 -17.03 -9.30 3.54
CA VAL A 41 -15.97 -10.26 3.21
C VAL A 41 -15.87 -10.41 1.70
N GLY A 42 -14.66 -10.30 1.17
CA GLY A 42 -14.43 -10.47 -0.25
C GLY A 42 -12.95 -10.37 -0.61
N PRO A 43 -12.53 -11.00 -1.71
CA PRO A 43 -11.18 -10.87 -2.22
C PRO A 43 -10.98 -9.47 -2.83
N VAL A 44 -9.77 -9.18 -3.31
CA VAL A 44 -9.42 -7.86 -3.86
C VAL A 44 -10.32 -7.42 -5.02
N GLU A 45 -10.86 -8.37 -5.79
CA GLU A 45 -11.76 -8.10 -6.92
C GLU A 45 -13.09 -7.46 -6.48
N ASP A 46 -13.48 -7.58 -5.21
CA ASP A 46 -14.69 -6.97 -4.65
C ASP A 46 -14.46 -5.59 -4.05
N THR A 47 -13.21 -5.12 -4.04
CA THR A 47 -12.82 -3.80 -3.51
C THR A 47 -12.73 -2.75 -4.62
N GLU A 48 -12.64 -1.48 -4.24
CA GLU A 48 -12.33 -0.37 -5.16
C GLU A 48 -10.94 -0.49 -5.85
N TYR A 49 -10.09 -1.42 -5.42
CA TYR A 49 -8.75 -1.65 -5.96
C TYR A 49 -8.69 -2.80 -6.99
N ASN A 50 -9.84 -3.33 -7.42
CA ASN A 50 -9.92 -4.47 -8.35
C ASN A 50 -9.13 -4.26 -9.66
N ASP A 51 -9.03 -3.02 -10.14
CA ASP A 51 -8.33 -2.63 -11.36
C ASP A 51 -6.96 -2.00 -11.10
N ARG A 52 -6.48 -2.03 -9.84
CA ARG A 52 -5.24 -1.38 -9.39
C ARG A 52 -4.22 -2.36 -8.81
N PRO A 53 -3.78 -3.39 -9.56
CA PRO A 53 -2.86 -4.41 -9.05
C PRO A 53 -1.51 -3.83 -8.58
N ALA A 54 -1.09 -2.68 -9.14
CA ALA A 54 0.12 -2.00 -8.70
C ALA A 54 -0.01 -1.45 -7.26
N VAL A 55 -1.19 -0.94 -6.87
CA VAL A 55 -1.47 -0.43 -5.52
C VAL A 55 -1.55 -1.60 -4.53
N VAL A 56 -2.28 -2.66 -4.88
CA VAL A 56 -2.40 -3.87 -4.06
C VAL A 56 -1.02 -4.48 -3.79
N ASN A 57 -0.20 -4.60 -4.83
CA ASN A 57 1.17 -5.10 -4.70
C ASN A 57 2.10 -4.13 -3.93
N ALA A 58 1.72 -2.85 -3.77
CA ALA A 58 2.49 -1.89 -2.98
C ALA A 58 2.29 -2.11 -1.47
N TRP A 59 1.11 -2.53 -1.01
CA TRP A 59 0.80 -2.79 0.40
C TRP A 59 1.85 -3.69 1.06
N GLY A 60 2.11 -4.85 0.45
CA GLY A 60 3.11 -5.81 0.93
C GLY A 60 4.57 -5.40 0.73
N LYS A 61 4.87 -4.35 -0.05
CA LYS A 61 6.25 -3.98 -0.42
C LYS A 61 6.76 -2.71 0.22
N PHE A 62 5.88 -1.73 0.43
CA PHE A 62 6.29 -0.35 0.68
C PHE A 62 5.70 0.26 1.95
N TYR A 63 4.79 -0.43 2.63
CA TYR A 63 4.16 0.10 3.86
C TYR A 63 4.74 -0.52 5.13
N LEU A 64 5.03 -1.82 5.15
CA LEU A 64 5.64 -2.44 6.34
C LEU A 64 7.17 -2.41 6.26
N PRO A 65 7.89 -2.33 7.40
CA PRO A 65 9.36 -2.32 7.42
C PRO A 65 10.01 -3.50 6.68
N LYS A 66 9.31 -4.63 6.62
CA LYS A 66 9.73 -5.83 5.87
C LYS A 66 8.71 -6.13 4.79
N THR A 67 9.18 -6.39 3.57
CA THR A 67 8.34 -6.92 2.50
C THR A 67 7.67 -8.21 2.93
N THR A 68 6.35 -8.28 2.76
CA THR A 68 5.52 -9.41 3.15
C THR A 68 4.42 -9.65 2.10
N LYS A 69 3.87 -10.86 2.09
CA LYS A 69 2.65 -11.14 1.34
C LYS A 69 1.44 -10.73 2.17
N MET A 70 0.47 -10.11 1.51
CA MET A 70 -0.77 -9.69 2.14
C MET A 70 -1.95 -10.37 1.45
N GLU A 71 -2.96 -10.72 2.22
CA GLU A 71 -4.22 -11.30 1.77
C GLU A 71 -5.37 -10.37 2.19
N VAL A 72 -6.26 -10.06 1.25
CA VAL A 72 -7.45 -9.25 1.51
C VAL A 72 -8.49 -10.08 2.26
N ILE A 73 -9.03 -9.52 3.34
CA ILE A 73 -10.13 -10.10 4.11
C ILE A 73 -11.47 -9.59 3.57
N GLY A 74 -11.52 -8.31 3.24
CA GLY A 74 -12.71 -7.61 2.79
C GLY A 74 -12.54 -6.10 2.95
N TYR A 75 -13.66 -5.39 3.01
CA TYR A 75 -13.66 -3.94 3.22
C TYR A 75 -14.78 -3.52 4.18
N VAL A 76 -14.62 -2.32 4.75
CA VAL A 76 -15.59 -1.68 5.64
C VAL A 76 -15.91 -0.30 5.09
N GLU A 77 -17.20 0.01 4.99
CA GLU A 77 -17.71 1.33 4.57
C GLU A 77 -18.24 2.10 5.78
N GLY A 78 -18.26 3.43 5.67
CA GLY A 78 -18.81 4.29 6.72
C GLY A 78 -17.98 4.34 8.00
N THR A 79 -16.68 4.07 7.91
CA THR A 79 -15.73 4.27 9.01
C THR A 79 -15.38 5.76 9.17
N SER A 80 -14.69 6.11 10.25
CA SER A 80 -14.15 7.45 10.45
C SER A 80 -12.84 7.72 9.69
N TYR A 81 -12.23 6.69 9.10
CA TYR A 81 -11.09 6.86 8.19
C TYR A 81 -11.53 7.67 6.95
N PRO A 82 -10.66 8.52 6.40
CA PRO A 82 -10.99 9.43 5.31
C PRO A 82 -11.06 8.72 3.94
N CYS A 83 -11.85 7.65 3.83
CA CYS A 83 -11.94 6.78 2.67
C CYS A 83 -13.37 6.23 2.46
N ASP A 84 -13.72 5.90 1.23
CA ASP A 84 -15.00 5.24 0.93
C ASP A 84 -14.98 3.77 1.41
N GLN A 85 -13.88 3.06 1.15
CA GLN A 85 -13.67 1.67 1.58
C GLN A 85 -12.35 1.53 2.36
N LEU A 86 -12.45 1.21 3.65
CA LEU A 86 -11.29 0.77 4.44
C LEU A 86 -11.04 -0.71 4.12
N VAL A 87 -10.01 -1.00 3.32
CA VAL A 87 -9.70 -2.38 2.91
C VAL A 87 -8.91 -3.09 4.00
N LEU A 88 -9.46 -4.18 4.52
CA LEU A 88 -8.81 -4.98 5.55
C LEU A 88 -7.96 -6.07 4.92
N VAL A 89 -6.70 -6.13 5.34
CA VAL A 89 -5.71 -7.10 4.91
C VAL A 89 -5.04 -7.76 6.11
N THR A 90 -4.58 -8.99 5.94
CA THR A 90 -3.69 -9.66 6.88
C THR A 90 -2.40 -10.07 6.19
N CYS A 91 -1.34 -10.30 6.95
CA CYS A 91 -0.07 -10.76 6.40
C CYS A 91 0.50 -11.92 7.21
N GLU A 92 1.74 -12.27 6.92
CA GLU A 92 2.46 -13.39 7.52
C GLU A 92 2.56 -13.33 9.06
N ASP A 93 2.44 -12.13 9.64
CA ASP A 93 2.45 -11.92 11.10
C ASP A 93 1.07 -12.09 11.76
N GLN A 94 0.04 -12.45 10.97
CA GLN A 94 -1.35 -12.68 11.38
C GLN A 94 -2.07 -11.44 11.95
N LYS A 95 -1.45 -10.26 11.91
CA LYS A 95 -2.10 -9.01 12.29
C LYS A 95 -3.04 -8.54 11.20
N VAL A 96 -3.98 -7.69 11.58
CA VAL A 96 -4.93 -7.09 10.66
C VAL A 96 -4.59 -5.63 10.45
N TYR A 97 -4.52 -5.23 9.19
CA TYR A 97 -4.27 -3.88 8.76
C TYR A 97 -5.45 -3.35 7.95
N GLY A 98 -5.76 -2.06 8.08
CA GLY A 98 -6.72 -1.34 7.25
C GLY A 98 -5.99 -0.37 6.32
N PHE A 99 -6.27 -0.42 5.02
CA PHE A 99 -5.75 0.55 4.05
C PHE A 99 -6.81 1.59 3.73
N ASP A 100 -6.51 2.87 3.97
CA ASP A 100 -7.46 3.99 3.79
C ASP A 100 -7.27 4.75 2.46
N GLY A 101 -6.39 4.26 1.59
CA GLY A 101 -6.04 4.93 0.33
C GLY A 101 -4.71 5.69 0.36
N ASP A 102 -4.17 6.00 1.54
CA ASP A 102 -2.88 6.67 1.70
C ASP A 102 -1.95 5.95 2.69
N GLU A 103 -2.48 5.52 3.83
CA GLU A 103 -1.75 4.85 4.90
C GLU A 103 -2.23 3.41 5.12
N LEU A 104 -1.35 2.59 5.71
CA LEU A 104 -1.68 1.27 6.20
C LEU A 104 -1.73 1.29 7.73
N HIS A 105 -2.91 1.03 8.29
CA HIS A 105 -3.19 1.14 9.72
C HIS A 105 -3.20 -0.23 10.37
N LEU A 106 -2.41 -0.46 11.42
CA LEU A 106 -2.54 -1.62 12.28
C LEU A 106 -3.80 -1.48 13.14
N VAL A 107 -4.84 -2.23 12.80
CA VAL A 107 -6.16 -2.14 13.44
C VAL A 107 -6.40 -3.26 14.45
N ALA A 108 -5.76 -4.42 14.30
CA ALA A 108 -5.84 -5.48 15.30
C ALA A 108 -4.58 -6.36 15.30
N SER A 109 -4.25 -6.92 16.46
CA SER A 109 -3.11 -7.85 16.58
C SER A 109 -3.39 -9.23 15.99
N CYS A 110 -4.67 -9.58 15.79
CA CYS A 110 -5.11 -10.77 15.08
C CYS A 110 -6.58 -10.67 14.65
N LEU A 111 -7.03 -11.57 13.77
CA LEU A 111 -8.43 -11.66 13.33
C LEU A 111 -9.42 -11.82 14.49
N ASN A 112 -9.08 -12.64 15.50
CA ASN A 112 -9.95 -12.82 16.66
C ASN A 112 -10.18 -11.50 17.40
N GLN A 113 -9.10 -10.74 17.64
CA GLN A 113 -9.20 -9.44 18.30
C GLN A 113 -10.09 -8.49 17.49
N MET A 114 -9.92 -8.43 16.16
CA MET A 114 -10.78 -7.62 15.30
C MET A 114 -12.27 -7.96 15.46
N PHE A 115 -12.62 -9.25 15.54
CA PHE A 115 -14.02 -9.67 15.70
C PHE A 115 -14.58 -9.51 17.12
N THR A 116 -13.72 -9.47 18.14
CA THR A 116 -14.16 -9.29 19.53
C THR A 116 -14.15 -7.84 19.99
N GLU A 117 -13.23 -7.03 19.47
CA GLU A 117 -12.98 -5.65 19.92
C GLU A 117 -13.27 -4.61 18.83
N GLY A 118 -13.30 -5.00 17.54
CA GLY A 118 -13.54 -4.10 16.42
C GLY A 118 -12.27 -3.53 15.78
N ILE A 119 -12.43 -2.39 15.11
CA ILE A 119 -11.40 -1.66 14.37
C ILE A 119 -11.26 -0.28 15.02
N PRO A 120 -10.17 -0.03 15.78
CA PRO A 120 -9.99 1.23 16.49
C PRO A 120 -9.72 2.39 15.53
N ASP A 121 -10.15 3.58 15.95
CA ASP A 121 -9.75 4.87 15.40
C ASP A 121 -9.49 5.84 16.58
N PRO A 122 -8.26 6.39 16.73
CA PRO A 122 -7.11 6.17 15.87
C PRO A 122 -6.55 4.74 15.96
N ALA A 123 -5.90 4.30 14.87
CA ALA A 123 -5.21 3.02 14.79
C ALA A 123 -4.11 2.88 15.87
N LEU A 124 -3.70 1.62 16.15
CA LEU A 124 -2.58 1.34 17.06
C LEU A 124 -1.25 1.89 16.53
N GLN A 125 -1.07 1.79 15.22
CA GLN A 125 0.09 2.30 14.49
C GLN A 125 -0.29 2.49 13.02
N SER A 126 0.16 3.57 12.40
CA SER A 126 0.05 3.77 10.95
C SER A 126 1.41 3.67 10.28
N TYR A 127 1.41 3.25 9.03
CA TYR A 127 2.58 3.19 8.18
C TYR A 127 2.33 3.93 6.87
N TYR A 128 3.30 4.73 6.45
CA TYR A 128 3.21 5.49 5.21
C TYR A 128 3.92 4.77 4.05
N HIS A 129 3.58 5.16 2.83
CA HIS A 129 4.24 4.64 1.64
C HIS A 129 5.74 5.02 1.61
N GLY A 130 6.60 4.02 1.77
CA GLY A 130 8.05 4.18 1.82
C GLY A 130 8.68 3.80 3.16
N GLU A 131 7.91 3.26 4.11
CA GLU A 131 8.41 2.84 5.43
C GLU A 131 9.69 1.97 5.38
N PRO A 132 9.87 0.99 4.46
CA PRO A 132 11.12 0.22 4.37
C PRO A 132 12.38 1.08 4.14
N PHE A 133 12.22 2.31 3.66
CA PHE A 133 13.32 3.20 3.30
C PHE A 133 13.51 4.36 4.28
N LYS A 134 12.71 4.42 5.35
CA LYS A 134 12.73 5.51 6.33
C LYS A 134 14.10 5.80 6.91
N ASP A 135 14.88 4.74 7.15
CA ASP A 135 16.21 4.80 7.76
C ASP A 135 17.35 4.75 6.73
N MET A 136 17.07 4.88 5.43
CA MET A 136 18.12 4.85 4.41
C MET A 136 19.05 6.06 4.48
N THR A 137 20.35 5.79 4.61
CA THR A 137 21.39 6.83 4.60
C THR A 137 21.72 7.30 3.17
N LYS A 138 22.43 8.44 3.07
CA LYS A 138 22.91 8.96 1.77
C LYS A 138 23.85 7.95 1.10
N GLU A 139 24.67 7.27 1.89
CA GLU A 139 25.62 6.25 1.47
C GLU A 139 24.88 5.03 0.89
N ASP A 140 23.80 4.59 1.54
CA ASP A 140 23.00 3.48 1.03
C ASP A 140 22.27 3.85 -0.27
N TRP A 141 21.73 5.07 -0.36
CA TRP A 141 21.18 5.58 -1.62
C TRP A 141 22.23 5.69 -2.73
N ALA A 142 23.47 6.04 -2.39
CA ALA A 142 24.56 6.05 -3.36
C ALA A 142 24.85 4.64 -3.89
N LYS A 143 24.83 3.61 -3.04
CA LYS A 143 24.96 2.21 -3.47
C LYS A 143 23.81 1.81 -4.40
N VAL A 144 22.56 2.13 -4.06
CA VAL A 144 21.38 1.85 -4.90
C VAL A 144 21.51 2.51 -6.27
N LYS A 145 21.94 3.77 -6.32
CA LYS A 145 22.17 4.51 -7.59
C LYS A 145 23.23 3.87 -8.47
N GLN A 146 24.27 3.27 -7.89
CA GLN A 146 25.32 2.56 -8.64
C GLN A 146 24.92 1.13 -9.05
N GLY A 147 23.84 0.60 -8.49
CA GLY A 147 23.30 -0.71 -8.83
C GLY A 147 22.66 -0.76 -10.23
N PRO A 148 22.26 -1.96 -10.70
CA PRO A 148 21.69 -2.15 -12.03
C PRO A 148 20.46 -1.28 -12.31
N VAL A 149 19.54 -1.18 -11.34
CA VAL A 149 18.33 -0.36 -11.45
C VAL A 149 18.69 1.13 -11.52
N GLY A 150 19.57 1.60 -10.62
CA GLY A 150 20.01 2.99 -10.62
C GLY A 150 20.70 3.41 -11.92
N LYS A 151 21.57 2.56 -12.47
CA LYS A 151 22.22 2.77 -13.77
C LYS A 151 21.22 2.82 -14.92
N ARG A 152 20.24 1.91 -14.95
CA ARG A 152 19.18 1.90 -15.98
C ARG A 152 18.35 3.19 -15.93
N LEU A 153 17.92 3.60 -14.74
CA LEU A 153 17.14 4.83 -14.55
C LEU A 153 17.94 6.08 -14.96
N GLU A 154 19.24 6.13 -14.66
CA GLU A 154 20.10 7.22 -15.11
C GLU A 154 20.24 7.28 -16.64
N GLU A 155 20.32 6.13 -17.30
CA GLU A 155 20.36 6.06 -18.76
C GLU A 155 19.03 6.49 -19.39
N GLU A 156 17.90 6.03 -18.86
CA GLU A 156 16.56 6.45 -19.27
C GLU A 156 16.38 7.98 -19.11
N ARG A 157 16.84 8.54 -17.98
CA ARG A 157 16.85 9.98 -17.74
C ARG A 157 17.65 10.71 -18.82
N ARG A 158 18.87 10.24 -19.14
CA ARG A 158 19.71 10.86 -20.18
C ARG A 158 19.04 10.82 -21.55
N LYS A 159 18.44 9.69 -21.92
CA LYS A 159 17.71 9.53 -23.19
C LYS A 159 16.52 10.49 -23.27
N LEU A 160 15.73 10.59 -22.21
CA LEU A 160 14.57 11.50 -22.14
C LEU A 160 15.00 12.98 -22.25
N VAL A 161 16.06 13.37 -21.54
CA VAL A 161 16.59 14.73 -21.62
C VAL A 161 17.10 15.03 -23.03
N ALA A 162 17.86 14.12 -23.64
CA ALA A 162 18.39 14.29 -24.99
C ALA A 162 17.26 14.44 -26.03
N SER A 163 16.19 13.64 -25.94
CA SER A 163 15.08 13.69 -26.90
C SER A 163 14.24 14.95 -26.79
N ARG A 164 14.10 15.55 -25.59
CA ARG A 164 13.28 16.75 -25.37
C ARG A 164 14.04 18.06 -25.46
N LYS A 165 15.37 18.04 -25.36
CA LYS A 165 16.21 19.25 -25.28
C LYS A 165 16.00 20.20 -26.46
N SER A 166 15.98 19.70 -27.69
CA SER A 166 15.84 20.53 -28.90
C SER A 166 14.49 21.25 -28.94
N ALA A 167 13.39 20.51 -28.73
CA ALA A 167 12.03 21.05 -28.70
C ALA A 167 11.86 22.08 -27.57
N PHE A 168 12.37 21.76 -26.38
CA PHE A 168 12.35 22.70 -25.25
C PHE A 168 13.09 24.01 -25.59
N MET A 169 14.27 23.92 -26.19
CA MET A 169 15.05 25.10 -26.61
C MET A 169 14.36 25.89 -27.74
N GLN A 170 13.66 25.24 -28.66
CA GLN A 170 12.86 25.92 -29.68
C GLN A 170 11.71 26.70 -29.04
N ASN A 171 10.98 26.09 -28.10
CA ASN A 171 9.91 26.78 -27.37
C ASN A 171 10.43 28.01 -26.62
N LEU A 172 11.59 27.90 -25.94
CA LEU A 172 12.22 29.06 -25.28
C LEU A 172 12.57 30.19 -26.26
N LYS A 173 13.05 29.86 -27.47
CA LYS A 173 13.32 30.86 -28.52
C LYS A 173 12.04 31.56 -28.97
N ILE A 174 10.96 30.80 -29.19
CA ILE A 174 9.65 31.34 -29.60
C ILE A 174 9.11 32.31 -28.54
N ILE A 175 9.17 31.92 -27.25
CA ILE A 175 8.75 32.77 -26.14
C ILE A 175 9.55 34.08 -26.12
N ARG A 176 10.87 34.00 -26.25
CA ARG A 176 11.75 35.18 -26.25
C ARG A 176 11.50 36.10 -27.44
N GLN A 177 11.19 35.55 -28.61
CA GLN A 177 10.80 36.35 -29.77
C GLN A 177 9.49 37.07 -29.49
N ARG A 178 8.44 36.38 -29.04
CA ARG A 178 7.13 36.99 -28.75
C ARG A 178 7.22 38.12 -27.72
N GLN A 179 8.02 37.98 -26.67
CA GLN A 179 8.24 39.06 -25.69
C GLN A 179 8.88 40.31 -26.31
N ARG A 180 9.79 40.15 -27.29
CA ARG A 180 10.37 41.30 -28.00
C ARG A 180 9.35 42.02 -28.88
N TRP A 181 8.37 41.33 -29.45
CA TRP A 181 7.34 41.94 -30.29
C TRP A 181 6.26 42.70 -29.51
N VAL A 182 6.11 42.44 -28.20
CA VAL A 182 5.13 43.13 -27.33
C VAL A 182 5.73 44.38 -26.66
N SER A 183 7.05 44.59 -26.76
CA SER A 183 7.77 45.74 -26.18
C SER A 183 8.22 46.77 -27.23
N VAL A 184 7.73 46.67 -28.47
CA VAL A 184 7.89 47.64 -29.57
C VAL A 184 6.52 48.22 -29.87
#